data_AF-A0A932UG83-F1
#
_entry.id   AF-A0A932UG83-F1
#
_cell.length_a   1.000
_cell.length_b   1.000
_cell.length_c   1.000
_cell.angle_alpha   90.00
_cell.angle_beta   90.00
_cell.angle_gamma   90.00
#
_symmetry.space_group_name_H-M   'P 1'
#
loop_
_entity.id
_entity.type
_entity.pdbx_description
1 polymer ?
#
loop_
_entity_poly.entity_id
_entity_poly.type
_entity_poly.pdbx_seq_one_letter_code
_entity_poly.pdbx_strand_id
1 'polypeptide(L)'
;MPSLLTDVGYLRLLHLQDTRTEARRWLEAELPEGTRIAVEGASAFERFAIVGPQIGMTRAQLEDRIGNEPDAVMARWQRNLVAHRPSSRRFELLLVPRLDTVIVDGQIRDLPDVSFYRQRDVPYLVASSWAVRDARTGYSEAFVASLAQSYEPVQEWRPSRPLRWDPFAWRLDYPAIRALVFAHPSDTVGPTFTLYRVRAAR
;
A
#
# COMPACT_ATOMS: atom_id res chain seq x y z
N MET A 1 -7.32 -21.26 33.26
CA MET A 1 -7.21 -21.97 31.97
C MET A 1 -7.55 -20.98 30.87
N PRO A 2 -6.71 -20.78 29.84
CA PRO A 2 -7.13 -20.01 28.68
C PRO A 2 -8.26 -20.78 27.99
N SER A 3 -9.41 -20.13 27.79
CA SER A 3 -10.56 -20.78 27.15
C SER A 3 -10.34 -20.82 25.65
N LEU A 4 -10.53 -22.01 25.06
CA LEU A 4 -10.46 -22.37 23.64
C LEU A 4 -11.35 -21.52 22.68
N LEU A 5 -11.96 -20.45 23.17
CA LEU A 5 -12.94 -19.60 22.48
C LEU A 5 -12.38 -18.23 22.09
N THR A 6 -11.11 -17.95 22.42
CA THR A 6 -10.40 -16.72 22.01
C THR A 6 -9.89 -16.79 20.57
N ASP A 7 -9.78 -17.99 20.00
CA ASP A 7 -9.02 -18.20 18.77
C ASP A 7 -9.88 -18.13 17.49
N VAL A 8 -11.14 -18.57 17.48
CA VAL A 8 -11.87 -18.87 16.22
C VAL A 8 -12.21 -17.62 15.37
N GLY A 9 -12.49 -16.46 15.99
CA GLY A 9 -12.81 -15.22 15.28
C GLY A 9 -11.58 -14.49 14.72
N TYR A 10 -10.50 -14.47 15.49
CA TYR A 10 -9.19 -13.97 15.06
C TYR A 10 -8.58 -14.88 13.99
N LEU A 11 -8.65 -16.19 14.17
CA LEU A 11 -8.21 -17.19 13.19
C LEU A 11 -8.94 -17.03 11.85
N ARG A 12 -10.25 -16.75 11.84
CA ARG A 12 -10.97 -16.59 10.57
C ARG A 12 -10.51 -15.37 9.76
N LEU A 13 -10.17 -14.25 10.41
CA LEU A 13 -9.56 -13.10 9.74
C LEU A 13 -8.10 -13.40 9.30
N LEU A 14 -7.36 -14.23 10.06
CA LEU A 14 -6.05 -14.75 9.64
C LEU A 14 -6.12 -15.71 8.43
N HIS A 15 -7.28 -16.33 8.17
CA HIS A 15 -7.51 -17.22 7.03
C HIS A 15 -8.07 -16.50 5.79
N LEU A 16 -8.46 -15.23 5.90
CA LEU A 16 -8.84 -14.46 4.70
C LEU A 16 -7.59 -14.20 3.86
N GLN A 17 -7.77 -14.27 2.54
CA GLN A 17 -6.68 -14.06 1.60
C GLN A 17 -6.15 -12.62 1.73
N ASP A 18 -4.82 -12.46 1.85
CA ASP A 18 -4.20 -11.15 1.99
C ASP A 18 -4.37 -10.35 0.69
N THR A 19 -5.28 -9.39 0.73
CA THR A 19 -5.62 -8.51 -0.41
C THR A 19 -4.44 -7.75 -0.96
N ARG A 20 -3.41 -7.50 -0.14
CA ARG A 20 -2.17 -6.84 -0.56
C ARG A 20 -1.32 -7.74 -1.45
N THR A 21 -1.40 -9.06 -1.27
CA THR A 21 -0.76 -10.04 -2.17
C THR A 21 -1.49 -10.14 -3.49
N GLU A 22 -2.82 -10.09 -3.50
CA GLU A 22 -3.61 -10.04 -4.74
C GLU A 22 -3.39 -8.74 -5.51
N ALA A 23 -3.43 -7.60 -4.82
CA ALA A 23 -3.14 -6.30 -5.40
C ALA A 23 -1.71 -6.22 -5.95
N ARG A 24 -0.73 -6.87 -5.31
CA ARG A 24 0.62 -7.02 -5.88
C ARG A 24 0.57 -7.78 -7.20
N ARG A 25 -0.06 -8.96 -7.24
CA ARG A 25 -0.15 -9.78 -8.47
C ARG A 25 -0.85 -9.03 -9.60
N TRP A 26 -1.89 -8.28 -9.27
CA TRP A 26 -2.55 -7.37 -10.20
C TRP A 26 -1.57 -6.33 -10.76
N LEU A 27 -0.84 -5.58 -9.91
CA LEU A 27 0.15 -4.61 -10.39
C LEU A 27 1.28 -5.25 -11.21
N GLU A 28 1.76 -6.42 -10.82
CA GLU A 28 2.79 -7.19 -11.54
C GLU A 28 2.32 -7.67 -12.93
N ALA A 29 1.01 -7.83 -13.14
CA ALA A 29 0.42 -8.17 -14.43
C ALA A 29 0.27 -6.94 -15.34
N GLU A 30 0.06 -5.76 -14.77
CA GLU A 30 -0.29 -4.53 -15.48
C GLU A 30 0.91 -3.69 -15.87
N LEU A 31 2.00 -3.80 -15.11
CA LEU A 31 3.17 -2.95 -15.27
C LEU A 31 4.41 -3.77 -15.68
N PRO A 32 5.23 -3.26 -16.62
CA PRO A 32 6.50 -3.88 -16.95
C PRO A 32 7.44 -3.92 -15.74
N GLU A 33 8.27 -4.96 -15.67
CA GLU A 33 9.38 -5.00 -14.72
C GLU A 33 10.37 -3.85 -14.96
N GLY A 34 10.96 -3.35 -13.88
CA GLY A 34 11.84 -2.18 -13.86
C GLY A 34 11.12 -0.84 -13.87
N THR A 35 9.79 -0.83 -14.03
CA THR A 35 9.02 0.42 -14.04
C THR A 35 9.14 1.15 -12.70
N ARG A 36 9.40 2.46 -12.75
CA ARG A 36 9.38 3.33 -11.57
C ARG A 36 7.95 3.68 -11.21
N ILE A 37 7.56 3.44 -9.96
CA ILE A 37 6.20 3.67 -9.48
C ILE A 37 6.22 4.32 -8.09
N ALA A 38 5.30 5.23 -7.82
CA ALA A 38 5.02 5.67 -6.45
C ALA A 38 3.85 4.88 -5.87
N VAL A 39 4.04 4.32 -4.68
CA VAL A 39 3.04 3.47 -4.04
C VAL A 39 2.67 4.07 -2.69
N GLU A 40 1.41 4.44 -2.58
CA GLU A 40 0.83 4.94 -1.36
C GLU A 40 0.74 3.87 -0.26
N GLY A 41 0.98 4.27 0.99
CA GLY A 41 0.82 3.36 2.13
C GLY A 41 1.97 2.39 2.36
N ALA A 42 3.01 2.50 1.54
CA ALA A 42 4.20 1.68 1.64
C ALA A 42 5.30 2.44 2.38
N SER A 43 5.05 3.00 3.58
CA SER A 43 5.98 3.92 4.24
C SER A 43 7.10 3.24 5.06
N ALA A 44 6.92 1.99 5.46
CA ALA A 44 7.83 1.37 6.41
C ALA A 44 8.65 0.25 5.75
N PHE A 45 7.99 -0.80 5.24
CA PHE A 45 8.64 -2.00 4.70
C PHE A 45 7.67 -2.81 3.84
N GLU A 46 8.20 -3.66 2.96
CA GLU A 46 7.39 -4.49 2.07
C GLU A 46 6.42 -5.45 2.78
N ARG A 47 6.70 -5.86 4.03
CA ARG A 47 5.78 -6.68 4.85
C ARG A 47 4.87 -5.87 5.77
N PHE A 48 5.14 -4.58 5.92
CA PHE A 48 4.42 -3.67 6.81
C PHE A 48 3.70 -2.57 6.03
N ALA A 49 3.44 -2.77 4.73
CA ALA A 49 2.47 -1.97 4.00
C ALA A 49 1.10 -2.23 4.64
N ILE A 50 0.69 -1.34 5.55
CA ILE A 50 -0.58 -1.45 6.28
C ILE A 50 -1.73 -1.05 5.35
N VAL A 51 -1.49 -0.09 4.46
CA VAL A 51 -2.53 0.49 3.60
C VAL A 51 -2.19 0.41 2.10
N GLY A 52 -1.05 -0.17 1.72
CA GLY A 52 -0.59 -0.32 0.33
C GLY A 52 -0.48 -1.79 -0.11
N PRO A 53 -0.36 -2.05 -1.42
CA PRO A 53 -0.04 -3.38 -1.95
C PRO A 53 1.32 -3.87 -1.45
N GLN A 54 1.50 -5.20 -1.34
CA GLN A 54 2.69 -5.81 -0.77
C GLN A 54 3.84 -5.91 -1.78
N ILE A 55 4.26 -4.79 -2.35
CA ILE A 55 5.21 -4.76 -3.47
C ILE A 55 6.66 -4.75 -2.97
N GLY A 56 7.52 -5.45 -3.71
CA GLY A 56 8.94 -5.52 -3.40
C GLY A 56 9.79 -4.42 -4.03
N MET A 57 10.76 -3.91 -3.27
CA MET A 57 11.82 -3.04 -3.77
C MET A 57 12.79 -3.83 -4.66
N THR A 58 13.52 -3.12 -5.52
CA THR A 58 14.69 -3.70 -6.19
C THR A 58 15.79 -4.04 -5.18
N ARG A 59 16.68 -4.96 -5.57
CA ARG A 59 17.87 -5.28 -4.77
C ARG A 59 18.73 -4.04 -4.51
N ALA A 60 18.93 -3.21 -5.54
CA ALA A 60 19.69 -1.97 -5.41
C ALA A 60 19.08 -1.03 -4.35
N GLN A 61 17.75 -0.86 -4.34
CA GLN A 61 17.07 -0.04 -3.33
C GLN A 61 17.16 -0.64 -1.92
N LEU A 62 17.10 -1.97 -1.78
CA LEU A 62 17.31 -2.62 -0.49
C LEU A 62 18.75 -2.46 0.01
N GLU A 63 19.73 -2.59 -0.88
CA GLU A 63 21.15 -2.44 -0.55
C GLU A 63 21.49 -0.99 -0.17
N ASP A 64 20.95 0.00 -0.90
CA ASP A 64 21.06 1.42 -0.54
C ASP A 64 20.44 1.69 0.84
N ARG A 65 19.23 1.18 1.08
CA ARG A 65 18.58 1.32 2.38
C ARG A 65 19.36 0.67 3.52
N ILE A 66 19.92 -0.52 3.31
CA ILE A 66 20.77 -1.20 4.30
C ILE A 66 21.98 -0.33 4.66
N GLY A 67 22.58 0.36 3.68
CA GLY A 67 23.72 1.27 3.90
C GLY A 67 23.35 2.50 4.73
N ASN A 68 22.09 2.93 4.67
CA ASN A 68 21.57 4.14 5.31
C ASN A 68 20.73 3.88 6.58
N GLU A 69 20.59 2.62 7.01
CA GLU A 69 19.71 2.24 8.13
C GLU A 69 20.47 2.33 9.49
N PRO A 70 19.98 3.14 10.45
CA PRO A 70 20.63 3.28 11.77
C PRO A 70 20.36 2.08 12.71
N ASP A 71 19.35 1.25 12.42
CA ASP A 71 18.96 0.09 13.24
C ASP A 71 19.57 -1.23 12.73
N ALA A 72 20.42 -1.85 13.55
CA ALA A 72 21.09 -3.11 13.25
C ALA A 72 20.12 -4.30 13.06
N VAL A 73 18.97 -4.32 13.75
CA VAL A 73 17.97 -5.40 13.62
C VAL A 73 17.29 -5.31 12.26
N MET A 74 16.93 -4.09 11.85
CA MET A 74 16.25 -3.88 10.58
C MET A 74 17.18 -4.10 9.39
N ALA A 75 18.43 -3.63 9.48
CA ALA A 75 19.46 -3.94 8.50
C ALA A 75 19.69 -5.46 8.38
N ARG A 76 19.65 -6.22 9.49
CA ARG A 76 19.77 -7.69 9.48
C ARG A 76 18.60 -8.36 8.76
N TRP A 77 17.37 -7.89 8.98
CA TRP A 77 16.20 -8.39 8.27
C TRP A 77 16.28 -8.10 6.77
N GLN A 78 16.63 -6.86 6.39
CA GLN A 78 16.81 -6.47 4.98
C GLN A 78 17.90 -7.30 4.29
N ARG A 79 19.03 -7.56 4.95
CA ARG A 79 20.09 -8.47 4.42
C ARG A 79 19.56 -9.89 4.17
N ASN A 80 18.77 -10.43 5.09
CA ASN A 80 18.14 -11.75 4.91
C ASN A 80 17.17 -11.77 3.73
N LEU A 81 16.41 -10.68 3.52
CA LEU A 81 15.56 -10.54 2.34
C LEU A 81 16.36 -10.52 1.05
N VAL A 82 17.46 -9.77 0.99
CA VAL A 82 18.33 -9.73 -0.19
C VAL A 82 18.90 -11.13 -0.50
N ALA A 83 19.28 -11.88 0.52
CA ALA A 83 19.91 -13.20 0.37
C ALA A 83 18.94 -14.32 -0.04
N HIS A 84 17.66 -14.27 0.36
CA HIS A 84 16.73 -15.40 0.23
C HIS A 84 15.50 -15.10 -0.64
N ARG A 85 15.46 -13.96 -1.32
CA ARG A 85 14.28 -13.62 -2.12
C ARG A 85 14.28 -14.24 -3.51
N PRO A 86 13.18 -14.88 -3.91
CA PRO A 86 12.98 -15.25 -5.30
C PRO A 86 12.94 -14.00 -6.19
N SER A 87 13.27 -14.18 -7.46
CA SER A 87 13.17 -13.18 -8.52
C SER A 87 11.70 -12.91 -8.88
N SER A 88 10.95 -12.23 -8.00
CA SER A 88 9.68 -11.61 -8.41
C SER A 88 9.99 -10.41 -9.30
N ARG A 89 9.08 -10.10 -10.25
CA ARG A 89 9.14 -8.85 -11.03
C ARG A 89 9.31 -7.67 -10.09
N ARG A 90 10.20 -6.75 -10.43
CA ARG A 90 10.59 -5.65 -9.54
C ARG A 90 10.19 -4.30 -10.12
N PHE A 91 9.75 -3.42 -9.24
CA PHE A 91 9.53 -2.02 -9.57
C PHE A 91 10.57 -1.18 -8.87
N GLU A 92 10.96 -0.06 -9.49
CA GLU A 92 11.71 0.95 -8.77
C GLU A 92 10.72 1.76 -7.92
N LEU A 93 10.63 1.40 -6.64
CA LEU A 93 9.60 1.92 -5.75
C LEU A 93 9.97 3.28 -5.16
N LEU A 94 9.11 4.27 -5.38
CA LEU A 94 9.07 5.47 -4.58
C LEU A 94 8.02 5.29 -3.48
N LEU A 95 8.51 5.01 -2.28
CA LEU A 95 7.68 4.78 -1.12
C LEU A 95 7.18 6.10 -0.54
N VAL A 96 5.87 6.28 -0.47
CA VAL A 96 5.25 7.47 0.10
C VAL A 96 4.18 7.09 1.12
N PRO A 97 4.05 7.81 2.26
CA PRO A 97 2.96 7.59 3.20
C PRO A 97 1.59 7.82 2.53
N ARG A 98 1.50 8.92 1.79
CA ARG A 98 0.38 9.35 0.95
C ARG A 98 0.91 9.96 -0.34
N LEU A 99 0.13 9.93 -1.43
CA LEU A 99 0.57 10.56 -2.67
C LEU A 99 0.79 12.07 -2.54
N ASP A 100 0.13 12.75 -1.60
CA ASP A 100 0.33 14.17 -1.30
C ASP A 100 1.35 14.41 -0.18
N THR A 101 2.16 13.42 0.20
CA THR A 101 3.17 13.58 1.26
C THR A 101 4.46 12.82 0.98
N VAL A 102 5.56 13.30 1.54
CA VAL A 102 6.87 12.64 1.48
C VAL A 102 7.55 12.66 2.84
N ILE A 103 8.48 11.73 3.07
CA ILE A 103 9.35 11.76 4.25
C ILE A 103 10.69 12.36 3.83
N VAL A 104 11.07 13.47 4.46
CA VAL A 104 12.36 14.14 4.28
C VAL A 104 12.98 14.33 5.66
N ASP A 105 14.18 13.79 5.87
CA ASP A 105 14.89 13.84 7.15
C ASP A 105 14.05 13.37 8.35
N GLY A 106 13.25 12.30 8.14
CA GLY A 106 12.37 11.74 9.15
C GLY A 106 11.08 12.53 9.41
N GLN A 107 10.85 13.64 8.70
CA GLN A 107 9.65 14.46 8.82
C GLN A 107 8.71 14.28 7.62
N ILE A 108 7.41 14.20 7.89
CA ILE A 108 6.38 14.21 6.84
C ILE A 108 6.22 15.64 6.33
N ARG A 109 6.30 15.82 5.01
CA ARG A 109 6.05 17.08 4.32
C ARG A 109 4.95 16.90 3.29
N ASP A 110 4.07 17.88 3.20
CA ASP A 110 3.01 17.90 2.20
C ASP A 110 3.56 18.27 0.83
N LEU A 111 2.99 17.66 -0.20
CA LEU A 111 3.20 18.00 -1.60
C LEU A 111 1.99 18.80 -2.08
N PRO A 112 2.18 20.04 -2.56
CA PRO A 112 1.06 20.85 -3.05
C PRO A 112 0.50 20.32 -4.38
N ASP A 113 1.30 19.57 -5.14
CA ASP A 113 0.98 19.09 -6.47
C ASP A 113 1.81 17.83 -6.83
N VAL A 114 1.60 17.28 -8.04
CA VAL A 114 2.29 16.07 -8.49
C VAL A 114 3.66 16.31 -9.15
N SER A 115 4.19 17.54 -9.11
CA SER A 115 5.47 17.89 -9.73
C SER A 115 6.63 17.07 -9.15
N PHE A 116 6.58 16.74 -7.86
CA PHE A 116 7.54 15.87 -7.19
C PHE A 116 7.75 14.55 -7.91
N TYR A 117 6.66 13.93 -8.38
CA TYR A 117 6.67 12.66 -9.13
C TYR A 117 7.14 12.87 -10.57
N ARG A 118 6.71 13.96 -11.22
CA ARG A 118 7.09 14.29 -12.60
C ARG A 118 8.59 14.56 -12.74
N GLN A 119 9.17 15.31 -11.80
CA GLN A 119 10.60 15.60 -11.74
C GLN A 119 11.46 14.35 -11.48
N ARG A 120 10.85 13.28 -10.97
CA ARG A 120 11.51 12.00 -10.70
C ARG A 120 11.15 10.93 -11.72
N ASP A 121 10.60 11.31 -12.86
CA ASP A 121 10.23 10.39 -13.94
C ASP A 121 9.45 9.18 -13.42
N VAL A 122 8.44 9.44 -12.58
CA VAL A 122 7.55 8.39 -12.05
C VAL A 122 6.34 8.26 -12.98
N PRO A 123 6.32 7.30 -13.93
CA PRO A 123 5.23 7.18 -14.89
C PRO A 123 3.90 6.70 -14.29
N TYR A 124 3.92 6.04 -13.12
CA TYR A 124 2.73 5.50 -12.49
C TYR A 124 2.63 5.81 -11.00
N LEU A 125 1.42 6.11 -10.55
CA LEU A 125 1.08 6.29 -9.13
C LEU A 125 0.04 5.25 -8.74
N VAL A 126 0.19 4.66 -7.56
CA VAL A 126 -0.78 3.72 -6.99
C VAL A 126 -1.38 4.35 -5.74
N ALA A 127 -2.65 4.75 -5.82
CA ALA A 127 -3.40 5.29 -4.69
C ALA A 127 -4.19 4.18 -3.98
N SER A 128 -4.38 4.34 -2.68
CA SER A 128 -5.15 3.44 -1.82
C SER A 128 -6.32 4.16 -1.20
N SER A 129 -7.52 3.57 -1.28
CA SER A 129 -8.71 4.11 -0.64
C SER A 129 -8.62 4.15 0.90
N TRP A 130 -7.63 3.50 1.51
CA TRP A 130 -7.42 3.54 2.97
C TRP A 130 -6.45 4.65 3.41
N ALA A 131 -5.73 5.27 2.48
CA ALA A 131 -4.86 6.40 2.78
C ALA A 131 -5.66 7.70 2.99
N VAL A 132 -6.87 7.78 2.42
CA VAL A 132 -7.83 8.86 2.59
C VAL A 132 -8.92 8.40 3.57
N ARG A 133 -9.02 9.01 4.76
CA ARG A 133 -9.90 8.53 5.85
C ARG A 133 -11.32 9.12 5.79
N ASP A 134 -11.46 10.33 5.28
CA ASP A 134 -12.70 11.11 5.15
C ASP A 134 -12.48 12.36 4.27
N ALA A 135 -13.54 13.16 4.04
CA ALA A 135 -13.46 14.40 3.27
C ALA A 135 -12.49 15.45 3.86
N ARG A 136 -12.12 15.34 5.14
CA ARG A 136 -11.16 16.23 5.81
C ARG A 136 -9.71 15.76 5.66
N THR A 137 -9.52 14.49 5.33
CA THR A 137 -8.22 13.85 5.11
C THR A 137 -8.01 13.47 3.65
N GLY A 138 -8.92 13.86 2.75
CA GLY A 138 -8.74 13.83 1.31
C GLY A 138 -7.51 14.62 0.88
N TYR A 139 -7.06 14.38 -0.34
CA TYR A 139 -6.05 15.24 -0.96
C TYR A 139 -6.58 16.67 -1.06
N SER A 140 -5.68 17.65 -0.94
CA SER A 140 -6.03 19.04 -1.16
C SER A 140 -6.61 19.25 -2.58
N GLU A 141 -7.49 20.23 -2.76
CA GLU A 141 -8.06 20.52 -4.08
C GLU A 141 -6.97 20.82 -5.13
N ALA A 142 -5.90 21.50 -4.71
CA ALA A 142 -4.74 21.78 -5.57
C ALA A 142 -4.05 20.48 -6.03
N PHE A 143 -3.83 19.54 -5.11
CA PHE A 143 -3.23 18.25 -5.44
C PHE A 143 -4.14 17.43 -6.36
N VAL A 144 -5.46 17.37 -6.08
CA VAL A 144 -6.44 16.67 -6.92
C VAL A 144 -6.46 17.25 -8.33
N ALA A 145 -6.49 18.58 -8.46
CA ALA A 145 -6.48 19.25 -9.76
C ALA A 145 -5.20 18.94 -10.54
N SER A 146 -4.04 19.01 -9.88
CA SER A 146 -2.75 18.69 -10.48
C SER A 146 -2.64 17.22 -10.90
N LEU A 147 -3.14 16.30 -10.07
CA LEU A 147 -3.21 14.89 -10.36
C LEU A 147 -4.06 14.63 -11.61
N ALA A 148 -5.26 15.21 -11.69
CA ALA A 148 -6.14 15.06 -12.84
C ALA A 148 -5.56 15.64 -14.14
N GLN A 149 -4.78 16.72 -14.03
CA GLN A 149 -4.11 17.37 -15.16
C GLN A 149 -2.92 16.56 -15.68
N SER A 150 -2.14 15.94 -14.80
CA SER A 150 -0.85 15.31 -15.19
C SER A 150 -0.93 13.79 -15.30
N TYR A 151 -1.87 13.17 -14.61
CA TYR A 151 -2.09 11.72 -14.62
C TYR A 151 -3.55 11.40 -14.96
N GLU A 152 -3.77 10.19 -15.44
CA GLU A 152 -5.08 9.64 -15.70
C GLU A 152 -5.22 8.28 -15.00
N PRO A 153 -6.37 8.00 -14.37
CA PRO A 153 -6.65 6.66 -13.87
C PRO A 153 -6.77 5.72 -15.08
N VAL A 154 -5.94 4.68 -15.11
CA VAL A 154 -5.95 3.68 -16.18
C VAL A 154 -6.61 2.38 -15.75
N GLN A 155 -6.59 2.10 -14.45
CA GLN A 155 -7.16 0.87 -13.94
C GLN A 155 -7.44 0.96 -12.44
N GLU A 156 -8.33 0.08 -11.97
CA GLU A 156 -8.72 0.00 -10.58
C GLU A 156 -8.83 -1.46 -10.17
N TRP A 157 -8.24 -1.79 -9.03
CA TRP A 157 -8.42 -3.08 -8.38
C TRP A 157 -9.38 -2.94 -7.21
N ARG A 158 -10.40 -3.80 -7.18
CA ARG A 158 -11.42 -3.82 -6.14
C ARG A 158 -11.43 -5.15 -5.40
N PRO A 159 -11.50 -5.14 -4.05
CA PRO A 159 -11.82 -6.33 -3.28
C PRO A 159 -13.28 -6.73 -3.52
N SER A 160 -13.64 -7.99 -3.29
CA SER A 160 -15.04 -8.44 -3.45
C SER A 160 -15.97 -7.76 -2.44
N ARG A 161 -15.43 -7.38 -1.27
CA ARG A 161 -16.12 -6.54 -0.27
C ARG A 161 -15.22 -5.38 0.14
N PRO A 162 -15.57 -4.13 -0.25
CA PRO A 162 -14.86 -2.97 0.25
C PRO A 162 -15.16 -2.79 1.74
N LEU A 163 -14.12 -2.83 2.58
CA LEU A 163 -14.23 -2.33 3.95
C LEU A 163 -13.93 -0.85 3.94
N ARG A 164 -14.89 -0.06 4.41
CA ARG A 164 -14.60 1.30 4.85
C ARG A 164 -13.69 1.18 6.07
N TRP A 165 -12.61 1.97 6.11
CA TRP A 165 -11.73 2.03 7.28
C TRP A 165 -12.58 2.35 8.52
N ASP A 166 -12.85 1.35 9.35
CA ASP A 166 -13.57 1.54 10.59
C ASP A 166 -12.55 1.91 11.66
N PRO A 167 -12.59 3.12 12.25
CA PRO A 167 -11.75 3.46 13.40
C PRO A 167 -12.01 2.53 14.61
N PHE A 168 -13.08 1.74 14.57
CA PHE A 168 -13.43 0.67 15.52
C PHE A 168 -13.10 -0.75 15.03
N ALA A 169 -12.35 -0.92 13.93
CA ALA A 169 -11.85 -2.25 13.54
C ALA A 169 -11.07 -2.93 14.68
N TRP A 170 -10.63 -2.17 15.69
CA TRP A 170 -9.93 -2.64 16.88
C TRP A 170 -10.79 -2.57 18.17
N ARG A 171 -12.05 -2.15 18.10
CA ARG A 171 -13.03 -2.17 19.21
C ARG A 171 -14.12 -3.19 18.92
N LEU A 172 -13.90 -4.42 19.38
CA LEU A 172 -14.86 -5.53 19.24
C LEU A 172 -16.06 -5.36 20.20
N ASP A 173 -17.26 -5.27 19.62
CA ASP A 173 -18.53 -5.45 20.32
C ASP A 173 -18.97 -6.93 20.22
N TYR A 174 -18.65 -7.72 21.25
CA TYR A 174 -18.72 -9.19 21.22
C TYR A 174 -20.14 -9.79 21.05
N PRO A 175 -21.21 -9.19 21.59
CA PRO A 175 -22.59 -9.60 21.28
C PRO A 175 -23.01 -9.40 19.82
N ALA A 176 -22.60 -8.29 19.18
CA ALA A 176 -23.00 -7.97 17.80
C ALA A 176 -22.32 -8.87 16.75
N ILE A 177 -21.10 -9.32 17.01
CA ILE A 177 -20.26 -10.11 16.09
C ILE A 177 -20.78 -11.56 15.91
N ARG A 178 -21.52 -12.11 16.89
CA ARG A 178 -22.10 -13.46 16.79
C ARG A 178 -23.25 -13.57 15.78
N ALA A 179 -23.89 -12.46 15.44
CA ALA A 179 -24.98 -12.40 14.48
C ALA A 179 -24.49 -12.16 13.03
N LEU A 180 -23.19 -11.92 12.83
CA LEU A 180 -22.63 -11.49 11.57
C LEU A 180 -21.89 -12.63 10.86
N VAL A 181 -22.45 -13.10 9.74
CA VAL A 181 -21.71 -13.88 8.74
C VAL A 181 -20.89 -12.89 7.91
N PHE A 182 -19.67 -12.59 8.34
CA PHE A 182 -18.88 -11.48 7.77
C PHE A 182 -18.45 -11.68 6.32
N ALA A 183 -18.30 -12.92 5.84
CA ALA A 183 -17.78 -13.24 4.50
C ALA A 183 -17.90 -14.73 4.17
N HIS A 184 -18.20 -15.05 2.91
CA HIS A 184 -17.92 -16.35 2.29
C HIS A 184 -16.39 -16.56 2.20
N PRO A 185 -15.85 -17.79 2.26
CA PRO A 185 -14.41 -18.04 2.16
C PRO A 185 -13.73 -17.51 0.89
N SER A 186 -14.51 -17.21 -0.16
CA SER A 186 -14.03 -16.58 -1.39
C SER A 186 -14.04 -15.05 -1.36
N ASP A 187 -14.45 -14.44 -0.24
CA ASP A 187 -14.49 -12.99 -0.16
C ASP A 187 -13.10 -12.41 0.13
N THR A 188 -12.69 -11.50 -0.75
CA THR A 188 -11.51 -10.67 -0.63
C THR A 188 -11.94 -9.34 0.01
N VAL A 189 -11.31 -8.95 1.12
CA VAL A 189 -11.74 -7.81 1.93
C VAL A 189 -10.60 -6.82 2.14
N GLY A 190 -10.71 -5.58 1.67
CA GLY A 190 -9.57 -4.66 1.67
C GLY A 190 -9.85 -3.24 1.15
N PRO A 191 -8.79 -2.46 0.84
CA PRO A 191 -8.90 -1.19 0.13
C PRO A 191 -9.13 -1.41 -1.36
N THR A 192 -9.68 -0.41 -2.03
CA THR A 192 -9.56 -0.26 -3.49
C THR A 192 -8.22 0.38 -3.81
N PHE A 193 -7.56 -0.08 -4.88
CA PHE A 193 -6.35 0.54 -5.40
C PHE A 193 -6.60 1.13 -6.79
N THR A 194 -6.15 2.36 -7.00
CA THR A 194 -6.26 3.04 -8.29
C THR A 194 -4.87 3.21 -8.88
N LEU A 195 -4.68 2.70 -10.09
CA LEU A 195 -3.46 2.89 -10.88
C LEU A 195 -3.64 4.12 -11.77
N TYR A 196 -2.80 5.12 -11.55
CA TYR A 196 -2.68 6.29 -12.39
C TYR A 196 -1.48 6.14 -13.31
N ARG A 197 -1.62 6.60 -14.55
CA ARG A 197 -0.52 6.72 -15.52
C ARG A 197 -0.35 8.18 -15.89
N VAL A 198 0.88 8.59 -16.11
CA VAL A 198 1.18 9.92 -16.63
C VAL A 198 0.52 10.13 -17.99
N ARG A 199 -0.09 11.30 -18.19
CA ARG A 199 -0.68 11.64 -19.49
C ARG A 199 0.42 11.88 -20.52
N ALA A 200 0.19 11.44 -21.75
CA ALA A 200 1.04 11.85 -22.87
C ALA A 200 0.98 13.38 -22.99
N ALA A 201 2.13 14.03 -23.24
CA ALA A 201 2.16 15.45 -23.56
C ALA A 201 1.26 15.67 -24.79
N ARG A 202 0.25 16.53 -24.64
CA ARG A 202 -0.60 16.96 -25.75
C ARG A 202 0.13 18.02 -26.58
#